data_AF-A0A0M9WVU9-F1
#
_entry.id   AF-A0A0M9WVU9-F1
#
_cell.length_a   1.000
_cell.length_b   1.000
_cell.length_c   1.000
_cell.angle_alpha   90.00
_cell.angle_beta   90.00
_cell.angle_gamma   90.00
#
_symmetry.space_group_name_H-M   'P 1'
#
loop_
_entity.id
_entity.type
_entity.pdbx_description
1 polymer ?
#
loop_
_entity_poly.entity_id
_entity_poly.type
_entity_poly.pdbx_seq_one_letter_code
_entity_poly.pdbx_strand_id
1 'polypeptide(L)'
;MREVLYYPNFYIEDERWLKFALLYLGEVVTIMPNNMGKIELSANQQLILRETNLFSAHSPTSEEIEDAALNIGDTIGRITMNPLLQNRANGWRDLERESMEIYSGKMAYKLQEMLLEKEWAQETERGLIINNDLATEYMTLLANVISNRRDIPTISDKKSDVRYRELDRIVRTDFRNNSIKTLRDSIEIYLPRNIDDTPIERIIEFRNNPVNQRNLNEFHDAMAVVNRMGEMTSEYDIIEAKKRLIDAKKQYKSNLRNSFAATGASILGIYQLIDGDASNLDFLKEVLGMGVIAGVKVAYGQVNGYTNTSKAVSYLTEVERLNRFNGYRRPW
;
A
#
# COMPACT_ATOMS: atom_id res chain seq x y z
N MET A 1 -6.62 0.27 -9.05
CA MET A 1 -7.15 -0.04 -7.69
C MET A 1 -8.40 -0.93 -7.72
N ARG A 2 -8.68 -1.63 -8.84
CA ARG A 2 -9.76 -2.64 -8.87
C ARG A 2 -9.45 -3.83 -7.97
N GLU A 3 -8.18 -4.16 -7.86
CA GLU A 3 -7.64 -5.14 -6.93
C GLU A 3 -6.38 -4.51 -6.33
N VAL A 4 -6.18 -4.67 -5.02
CA VAL A 4 -5.00 -4.21 -4.28
C VAL A 4 -4.62 -5.26 -3.25
N LEU A 5 -3.32 -5.48 -3.04
CA LEU A 5 -2.81 -6.40 -2.03
C LEU A 5 -2.52 -5.64 -0.72
N TYR A 6 -3.25 -5.97 0.34
CA TYR A 6 -3.09 -5.39 1.66
C TYR A 6 -2.03 -6.13 2.50
N TYR A 7 -1.21 -5.35 3.20
CA TYR A 7 -0.16 -5.80 4.11
C TYR A 7 0.04 -4.76 5.23
N PRO A 8 0.68 -5.09 6.36
CA PRO A 8 1.23 -6.40 6.75
C PRO A 8 0.21 -7.33 7.44
N ASN A 9 -0.90 -6.78 7.91
CA ASN A 9 -1.91 -7.49 8.69
C ASN A 9 -2.85 -8.35 7.81
N PHE A 10 -3.63 -9.21 8.45
CA PHE A 10 -4.68 -9.99 7.77
C PHE A 10 -5.87 -9.14 7.36
N TYR A 11 -6.25 -8.17 8.17
CA TYR A 11 -7.38 -7.30 7.93
C TYR A 11 -7.03 -5.89 8.35
N ILE A 12 -7.70 -4.93 7.71
CA ILE A 12 -7.69 -3.53 8.11
C ILE A 12 -8.37 -3.43 9.48
N GLU A 13 -7.61 -3.01 10.49
CA GLU A 13 -8.09 -2.89 11.88
C GLU A 13 -8.75 -1.52 12.13
N ASP A 14 -8.21 -0.47 11.51
CA ASP A 14 -8.71 0.88 11.67
C ASP A 14 -10.05 1.06 10.91
N GLU A 15 -11.10 1.38 11.66
CA GLU A 15 -12.45 1.51 11.12
C GLU A 15 -12.54 2.62 10.05
N ARG A 16 -11.79 3.71 10.23
CA ARG A 16 -11.79 4.83 9.28
C ARG A 16 -11.18 4.41 7.95
N TRP A 17 -10.10 3.65 7.99
CA TRP A 17 -9.46 3.02 6.85
C TRP A 17 -10.35 1.98 6.19
N LEU A 18 -11.11 1.22 6.97
CA LEU A 18 -12.09 0.27 6.47
C LEU A 18 -13.23 0.97 5.71
N LYS A 19 -13.73 2.09 6.24
CA LYS A 19 -14.69 2.96 5.55
C LYS A 19 -14.09 3.56 4.27
N PHE A 20 -12.85 4.00 4.30
CA PHE A 20 -12.13 4.44 3.10
C PHE A 20 -12.04 3.30 2.06
N ALA A 21 -11.66 2.09 2.48
CA ALA A 21 -11.51 0.93 1.62
C ALA A 21 -12.83 0.59 0.92
N LEU A 22 -13.95 0.56 1.67
CA LEU A 22 -15.28 0.36 1.12
C LEU A 22 -15.66 1.41 0.07
N LEU A 23 -15.25 2.67 0.26
CA LEU A 23 -15.55 3.77 -0.65
C LEU A 23 -14.63 3.84 -1.87
N TYR A 24 -13.38 3.41 -1.81
CA TYR A 24 -12.41 3.71 -2.87
C TYR A 24 -11.68 2.52 -3.46
N LEU A 25 -11.72 1.34 -2.83
CA LEU A 25 -11.03 0.15 -3.30
C LEU A 25 -12.02 -0.80 -3.95
N GLY A 26 -11.57 -1.52 -4.98
CA GLY A 26 -12.37 -2.59 -5.59
C GLY A 26 -12.32 -3.79 -4.67
N GLU A 27 -11.32 -4.63 -4.82
CA GLU A 27 -11.04 -5.80 -4.00
C GLU A 27 -9.71 -5.62 -3.26
N VAL A 28 -9.71 -5.97 -1.98
CA VAL A 28 -8.58 -5.93 -1.06
C VAL A 28 -8.18 -7.37 -0.79
N VAL A 29 -7.13 -7.80 -1.48
CA VAL A 29 -6.53 -9.12 -1.32
C VAL A 29 -5.68 -9.09 -0.07
N THR A 30 -5.94 -10.01 0.85
CA THR A 30 -5.20 -10.14 2.11
C THR A 30 -4.30 -11.35 2.04
N ILE A 31 -3.10 -11.26 2.61
CA ILE A 31 -2.15 -12.38 2.63
C ILE A 31 -2.52 -13.30 3.79
N MET A 32 -3.04 -14.50 3.51
CA MET A 32 -3.50 -15.49 4.51
C MET A 32 -2.72 -16.80 4.38
N PRO A 33 -2.20 -17.46 5.43
CA PRO A 33 -1.58 -18.77 5.27
C PRO A 33 -2.65 -19.84 5.02
N ASN A 34 -2.27 -20.92 4.31
CA ASN A 34 -3.14 -22.08 4.05
C ASN A 34 -3.63 -22.78 5.33
N ASN A 35 -2.88 -22.67 6.43
CA ASN A 35 -3.11 -23.42 7.67
C ASN A 35 -3.76 -22.55 8.76
N MET A 36 -4.66 -21.64 8.38
CA MET A 36 -5.27 -20.73 9.32
C MET A 36 -6.38 -21.42 10.12
N GLY A 37 -6.31 -21.32 11.46
CA GLY A 37 -7.46 -21.56 12.33
C GLY A 37 -8.50 -20.43 12.23
N LYS A 38 -9.45 -20.39 13.17
CA LYS A 38 -10.42 -19.26 13.24
C LYS A 38 -9.69 -17.96 13.60
N ILE A 39 -9.71 -16.98 12.71
CA ILE A 39 -9.38 -15.59 13.06
C ILE A 39 -10.58 -14.95 13.76
N GLU A 40 -10.30 -14.25 14.85
CA GLU A 40 -11.28 -13.39 15.50
C GLU A 40 -11.45 -12.11 14.68
N LEU A 41 -12.63 -11.96 14.10
CA LEU A 41 -13.01 -10.80 13.31
C LEU A 41 -13.91 -9.88 14.14
N SER A 42 -13.72 -8.57 14.02
CA SER A 42 -14.65 -7.59 14.58
C SER A 42 -16.03 -7.70 13.93
N ALA A 43 -17.08 -7.22 14.60
CA ALA A 43 -18.43 -7.22 14.05
C ALA A 43 -18.50 -6.54 12.67
N ASN A 44 -17.79 -5.42 12.50
CA ASN A 44 -17.70 -4.69 11.23
C ASN A 44 -17.00 -5.52 10.14
N GLN A 45 -15.91 -6.21 10.47
CA GLN A 45 -15.19 -7.07 9.52
C GLN A 45 -16.07 -8.25 9.06
N GLN A 46 -16.79 -8.89 9.99
CA GLN A 46 -17.72 -9.98 9.66
C GLN A 46 -18.86 -9.48 8.77
N LEU A 47 -19.41 -8.31 9.07
CA LEU A 47 -20.46 -7.67 8.29
C LEU A 47 -20.00 -7.40 6.84
N ILE A 48 -18.83 -6.82 6.68
CA ILE A 48 -18.25 -6.50 5.36
C ILE A 48 -17.99 -7.76 4.53
N LEU A 49 -17.44 -8.80 5.14
CA LEU A 49 -17.21 -10.08 4.46
C LEU A 49 -18.52 -10.73 3.98
N ARG A 50 -19.61 -10.54 4.73
CA ARG A 50 -20.92 -11.09 4.39
C ARG A 50 -21.63 -10.27 3.30
N GLU A 51 -21.50 -8.94 3.34
CA GLU A 51 -22.37 -8.04 2.58
C GLU A 51 -21.70 -7.35 1.40
N THR A 52 -20.38 -7.54 1.24
CA THR A 52 -19.62 -6.89 0.18
C THR A 52 -18.59 -7.82 -0.45
N ASN A 53 -18.09 -7.43 -1.61
CA ASN A 53 -16.95 -8.05 -2.28
C ASN A 53 -15.62 -7.34 -1.95
N LEU A 54 -15.52 -6.63 -0.81
CA LEU A 54 -14.32 -5.84 -0.51
C LEU A 54 -13.10 -6.74 -0.27
N PHE A 55 -13.25 -7.88 0.40
CA PHE A 55 -12.10 -8.70 0.80
C PHE A 55 -12.02 -10.01 0.03
N SER A 56 -10.78 -10.40 -0.29
CA SER A 56 -10.43 -11.76 -0.66
C SER A 56 -9.11 -12.17 -0.03
N ALA A 57 -8.78 -13.45 -0.17
CA ALA A 57 -7.60 -14.05 0.42
C ALA A 57 -6.66 -14.57 -0.67
N HIS A 58 -5.39 -14.23 -0.54
CA HIS A 58 -4.30 -14.88 -1.27
C HIS A 58 -3.50 -15.72 -0.28
N SER A 59 -3.37 -17.00 -0.59
CA SER A 59 -2.46 -17.85 0.16
C SER A 59 -1.09 -17.90 -0.50
N PRO A 60 -0.02 -17.43 0.17
CA PRO A 60 1.31 -17.47 -0.40
C PRO A 60 1.71 -18.88 -0.81
N THR A 61 2.22 -18.99 -2.03
CA THR A 61 2.85 -20.22 -2.52
C THR A 61 4.22 -20.40 -1.88
N SER A 62 4.71 -21.64 -1.85
CA SER A 62 6.06 -21.91 -1.31
C SER A 62 7.14 -21.11 -2.05
N GLU A 63 7.00 -20.91 -3.36
CA GLU A 63 7.94 -20.14 -4.16
C GLU A 63 7.93 -18.64 -3.79
N GLU A 64 6.75 -18.04 -3.61
CA GLU A 64 6.61 -16.65 -3.15
C GLU A 64 7.24 -16.44 -1.76
N ILE A 65 7.05 -17.41 -0.87
CA ILE A 65 7.60 -17.41 0.48
C ILE A 65 9.14 -17.51 0.44
N GLU A 66 9.68 -18.42 -0.37
CA GLU A 66 11.14 -18.61 -0.51
C GLU A 66 11.81 -17.38 -1.14
N ASP A 67 11.21 -16.78 -2.18
CA ASP A 67 11.72 -15.54 -2.78
C ASP A 67 11.79 -14.39 -1.76
N ALA A 68 10.73 -14.20 -0.96
CA ALA A 68 10.71 -13.19 0.09
C ALA A 68 11.75 -13.50 1.19
N ALA A 69 11.88 -14.77 1.56
CA ALA A 69 12.81 -15.23 2.58
C ALA A 69 14.28 -15.04 2.18
N LEU A 70 14.63 -15.30 0.92
CA LEU A 70 15.97 -15.04 0.38
C LEU A 70 16.31 -13.54 0.47
N ASN A 71 15.40 -12.67 0.04
CA ASN A 71 15.61 -11.22 0.07
C ASN A 71 15.79 -10.67 1.50
N ILE A 72 14.98 -11.12 2.45
CA ILE A 72 15.14 -10.67 3.85
C ILE A 72 16.37 -11.31 4.51
N GLY A 73 16.70 -12.55 4.17
CA GLY A 73 17.91 -13.22 4.66
C GLY A 73 19.18 -12.46 4.28
N ASP A 74 19.29 -12.06 3.02
CA ASP A 74 20.36 -11.20 2.52
C ASP A 74 20.41 -9.85 3.24
N THR A 75 19.23 -9.25 3.47
CA THR A 75 19.09 -8.00 4.22
C THR A 75 19.65 -8.12 5.64
N ILE A 76 19.23 -9.17 6.35
CA ILE A 76 19.68 -9.48 7.71
C ILE A 76 21.20 -9.71 7.69
N GLY A 77 21.73 -10.46 6.73
CA GLY A 77 23.16 -10.68 6.55
C GLY A 77 23.93 -9.36 6.41
N ARG A 78 23.49 -8.47 5.52
CA ARG A 78 24.14 -7.16 5.30
C ARG A 78 24.08 -6.26 6.52
N ILE A 79 22.93 -6.20 7.21
CA ILE A 79 22.76 -5.38 8.41
C ILE A 79 23.63 -5.90 9.55
N THR A 80 23.70 -7.22 9.74
CA THR A 80 24.48 -7.84 10.81
C THR A 80 25.98 -7.77 10.59
N MET A 81 26.43 -7.81 9.33
CA MET A 81 27.86 -7.71 8.98
C MET A 81 28.37 -6.27 8.90
N ASN A 82 27.49 -5.26 8.91
CA ASN A 82 27.87 -3.86 8.81
C ASN A 82 27.93 -3.19 10.20
N PRO A 83 29.13 -2.77 10.68
CA PRO A 83 29.26 -2.09 11.97
C PRO A 83 28.42 -0.83 12.12
N LEU A 84 28.14 -0.12 11.01
CA LEU A 84 27.35 1.12 11.01
C LEU A 84 25.84 0.86 11.16
N LEU A 85 25.38 -0.37 10.96
CA LEU A 85 23.96 -0.75 11.03
C LEU A 85 23.63 -1.58 12.28
N GLN A 86 24.58 -1.76 13.20
CA GLN A 86 24.40 -2.55 14.42
C GLN A 86 23.23 -2.04 15.27
N ASN A 87 22.99 -0.73 15.34
CA ASN A 87 21.84 -0.18 16.05
C ASN A 87 20.50 -0.66 15.48
N ARG A 88 20.41 -0.82 14.15
CA ARG A 88 19.22 -1.38 13.49
C ARG A 88 19.12 -2.87 13.74
N ALA A 89 20.24 -3.59 13.63
CA ALA A 89 20.29 -5.02 13.93
C ALA A 89 19.80 -5.30 15.37
N ASN A 90 20.26 -4.50 16.34
CA ASN A 90 19.83 -4.59 17.73
C ASN A 90 18.35 -4.24 17.89
N GLY A 91 17.85 -3.23 17.16
CA GLY A 91 16.42 -2.90 17.15
C GLY A 91 15.55 -4.05 16.65
N TRP A 92 16.00 -4.80 15.64
CA TRP A 92 15.27 -5.96 15.11
C TRP A 92 15.34 -7.20 16.01
N ARG A 93 16.33 -7.27 16.91
CA ARG A 93 16.45 -8.32 17.94
C ARG A 93 15.58 -8.09 19.15
N ASP A 94 15.24 -6.82 19.39
CA ASP A 94 14.54 -6.40 20.60
C ASP A 94 13.06 -6.79 20.51
N LEU A 95 12.72 -7.94 21.08
CA LEU A 95 11.36 -8.47 21.16
C LEU A 95 10.52 -7.81 22.26
N GLU A 96 11.14 -7.05 23.19
CA GLU A 96 10.41 -6.29 24.21
C GLU A 96 9.77 -5.01 23.64
N ARG A 97 10.22 -4.59 22.46
CA ARG A 97 9.51 -3.60 21.63
C ARG A 97 8.22 -4.17 21.07
N GLU A 98 7.45 -3.34 20.36
CA GLU A 98 6.31 -3.81 19.57
C GLU A 98 6.72 -5.03 18.73
N SER A 99 6.01 -6.15 18.92
CA SER A 99 6.26 -7.43 18.27
C SER A 99 5.03 -7.89 17.50
N MET A 100 5.22 -8.63 16.42
CA MET A 100 4.16 -9.17 15.57
C MET A 100 4.36 -10.67 15.34
N GLU A 101 3.25 -11.42 15.33
CA GLU A 101 3.24 -12.84 14.98
C GLU A 101 3.15 -13.04 13.46
N ILE A 102 4.14 -13.69 12.87
CA ILE A 102 4.12 -14.17 11.48
C ILE A 102 3.78 -15.66 11.49
N TYR A 103 2.69 -16.01 10.82
CA TYR A 103 2.18 -17.38 10.77
C TYR A 103 3.09 -18.28 9.92
N SER A 104 3.22 -19.55 10.29
CA SER A 104 4.12 -20.52 9.66
C SER A 104 3.92 -20.65 8.14
N GLY A 105 2.67 -20.54 7.66
CA GLY A 105 2.34 -20.55 6.23
C GLY A 105 2.65 -19.26 5.47
N LYS A 106 3.35 -18.30 6.08
CA LYS A 106 3.82 -17.05 5.45
C LYS A 106 5.33 -16.94 5.39
N MET A 107 6.09 -17.80 6.08
CA MET A 107 7.54 -17.67 6.23
C MET A 107 8.26 -18.97 5.90
N ALA A 108 9.38 -18.89 5.17
CA ALA A 108 10.14 -20.07 4.80
C ALA A 108 10.71 -20.73 6.06
N TYR A 109 10.64 -22.05 6.15
CA TYR A 109 11.10 -22.81 7.31
C TYR A 109 12.56 -22.50 7.66
N LYS A 110 13.44 -22.41 6.66
CA LYS A 110 14.87 -22.07 6.87
C LYS A 110 15.08 -20.70 7.48
N LEU A 111 14.26 -19.72 7.11
CA LEU A 111 14.32 -18.38 7.71
C LEU A 111 13.82 -18.43 9.16
N GLN A 112 12.77 -19.20 9.43
CA GLN A 112 12.26 -19.40 10.80
C GLN A 112 13.34 -19.99 11.71
N GLU A 113 13.99 -21.09 11.28
CA GLU A 113 15.11 -21.70 12.01
C GLU A 113 16.23 -20.69 12.28
N MET A 114 16.67 -19.96 11.26
CA MET A 114 17.75 -18.97 11.41
C MET A 114 17.39 -17.86 12.41
N LEU A 115 16.14 -17.40 12.44
CA LEU A 115 15.69 -16.37 13.38
C LEU A 115 15.61 -16.90 14.81
N LEU A 116 15.15 -18.14 15.01
CA LEU A 116 15.13 -18.81 16.30
C LEU A 116 16.54 -19.07 16.84
N GLU A 117 17.43 -19.63 16.03
CA GLU A 117 18.82 -19.93 16.40
C GLU A 117 19.60 -18.67 16.82
N LYS A 118 19.25 -17.51 16.25
CA LYS A 118 19.88 -16.24 16.57
C LYS A 118 19.23 -15.47 17.70
N GLU A 119 18.13 -16.00 18.28
CA GLU A 119 17.31 -15.33 19.29
C GLU A 119 16.66 -14.03 18.79
N TRP A 120 16.26 -13.98 17.51
CA TRP A 120 15.54 -12.85 16.89
C TRP A 120 14.03 -13.10 16.82
N ALA A 121 13.60 -14.29 17.24
CA ALA A 121 12.22 -14.73 17.22
C ALA A 121 11.92 -15.60 18.43
N GLN A 122 10.64 -15.67 18.77
CA GLN A 122 10.09 -16.64 19.71
C GLN A 122 9.05 -17.49 18.99
N GLU A 123 9.11 -18.81 19.18
CA GLU A 123 8.14 -19.74 18.61
C GLU A 123 6.78 -19.63 19.30
N THR A 124 5.70 -19.77 18.52
CA THR A 124 4.32 -19.86 18.98
C THR A 124 3.62 -21.06 18.34
N GLU A 125 2.41 -21.38 18.82
CA GLU A 125 1.58 -22.44 18.21
C GLU A 125 1.24 -22.18 16.73
N ARG A 126 1.32 -20.94 16.25
CA ARG A 126 0.85 -20.55 14.91
C ARG A 126 2.00 -20.13 13.98
N GLY A 127 3.18 -19.84 14.53
CA GLY A 127 4.34 -19.38 13.78
C GLY A 127 5.42 -18.78 14.69
N LEU A 128 5.86 -17.55 14.38
CA LEU A 128 6.91 -16.86 15.11
C LEU A 128 6.49 -15.45 15.51
N ILE A 129 6.75 -15.07 16.76
CA ILE A 129 6.78 -13.68 17.19
C ILE A 129 8.15 -13.10 16.88
N ILE A 130 8.17 -11.99 16.14
CA ILE A 130 9.37 -11.23 15.82
C ILE A 130 9.13 -9.73 16.04
N ASN A 131 10.19 -8.95 16.08
CA ASN A 131 10.09 -7.48 16.17
C ASN A 131 9.23 -6.90 15.01
N ASN A 132 8.38 -5.91 15.31
CA ASN A 132 7.43 -5.34 14.36
C ASN A 132 8.09 -4.70 13.13
N ASP A 133 9.28 -4.09 13.28
CA ASP A 133 10.00 -3.52 12.12
C ASP A 133 10.47 -4.64 11.18
N LEU A 134 11.02 -5.72 11.72
CA LEU A 134 11.44 -6.87 10.93
C LEU A 134 10.25 -7.57 10.28
N ALA A 135 9.14 -7.76 11.01
CA ALA A 135 7.88 -8.28 10.48
C ALA A 135 7.35 -7.43 9.32
N THR A 136 7.33 -6.11 9.50
CA THR A 136 6.84 -5.17 8.48
C THR A 136 7.71 -5.22 7.23
N GLU A 137 9.03 -5.26 7.36
CA GLU A 137 9.96 -5.37 6.23
C GLU A 137 9.79 -6.70 5.50
N TYR A 138 9.68 -7.81 6.24
CA TYR A 138 9.41 -9.13 5.66
C TYR A 138 8.09 -9.17 4.90
N MET A 139 7.01 -8.70 5.52
CA MET A 139 5.68 -8.67 4.89
C MET A 139 5.62 -7.71 3.70
N THR A 140 6.41 -6.63 3.71
CA THR A 140 6.56 -5.73 2.55
C THR A 140 7.22 -6.47 1.37
N LEU A 141 8.28 -7.23 1.63
CA LEU A 141 8.93 -8.06 0.61
C LEU A 141 7.99 -9.14 0.07
N LEU A 142 7.30 -9.87 0.95
CA LEU A 142 6.33 -10.88 0.56
C LEU A 142 5.19 -10.27 -0.28
N ALA A 143 4.65 -9.14 0.15
CA ALA A 143 3.63 -8.41 -0.60
C ALA A 143 4.13 -8.02 -1.99
N ASN A 144 5.37 -7.51 -2.10
CA ASN A 144 5.96 -7.15 -3.40
C ASN A 144 6.15 -8.36 -4.32
N VAL A 145 6.55 -9.52 -3.79
CA VAL A 145 6.69 -10.75 -4.59
C VAL A 145 5.34 -11.18 -5.15
N ILE A 146 4.31 -11.25 -4.31
CA ILE A 146 2.94 -11.61 -4.71
C ILE A 146 2.39 -10.58 -5.71
N SER A 147 2.56 -9.29 -5.41
CA SER A 147 2.04 -8.18 -6.21
C SER A 147 2.63 -8.19 -7.62
N ASN A 148 3.93 -8.46 -7.74
CA ASN A 148 4.62 -8.56 -9.02
C ASN A 148 4.14 -9.76 -9.84
N ARG A 149 3.97 -10.93 -9.20
CA ARG A 149 3.50 -12.14 -9.89
C ARG A 149 2.06 -12.01 -10.38
N ARG A 150 1.23 -11.26 -9.65
CA ARG A 150 -0.20 -11.06 -9.95
C ARG A 150 -0.50 -9.78 -10.74
N ASP A 151 0.50 -8.93 -10.98
CA ASP A 151 0.33 -7.58 -11.57
C ASP A 151 -0.73 -6.73 -10.85
N ILE A 152 -0.75 -6.80 -9.51
CA ILE A 152 -1.65 -6.01 -8.66
C ILE A 152 -0.85 -5.01 -7.83
N PRO A 153 -1.37 -3.80 -7.57
CA PRO A 153 -0.74 -2.85 -6.67
C PRO A 153 -0.81 -3.31 -5.21
N THR A 154 0.09 -2.80 -4.36
CA THR A 154 0.04 -3.02 -2.90
C THR A 154 -0.57 -1.82 -2.18
N ILE A 155 -1.13 -2.05 -0.99
CA ILE A 155 -1.69 -1.01 -0.12
C ILE A 155 -1.39 -1.32 1.35
N SER A 156 -1.08 -0.28 2.13
CA SER A 156 -0.86 -0.42 3.57
C SER A 156 -1.47 0.76 4.34
N ASP A 157 -2.04 0.45 5.50
CA ASP A 157 -2.56 1.40 6.48
C ASP A 157 -1.52 1.77 7.55
N LYS A 158 -0.42 1.02 7.64
CA LYS A 158 0.67 1.32 8.55
C LYS A 158 1.56 2.40 7.96
N LYS A 159 1.93 3.38 8.79
CA LYS A 159 3.00 4.35 8.50
C LYS A 159 4.36 3.67 8.59
N SER A 160 4.61 2.64 7.79
CA SER A 160 5.98 2.36 7.44
C SER A 160 6.40 3.51 6.53
N ASP A 161 7.48 4.21 6.89
CA ASP A 161 8.32 4.75 5.84
C ASP A 161 8.71 3.50 5.05
N VAL A 162 7.97 3.17 3.98
CA VAL A 162 8.39 2.10 3.10
C VAL A 162 9.70 2.61 2.56
N ARG A 163 10.79 2.15 3.16
CA ARG A 163 12.15 2.58 2.86
C ARG A 163 12.51 1.88 1.57
N TYR A 164 11.80 2.21 0.49
CA TYR A 164 12.15 1.88 -0.88
C TYR A 164 13.60 2.29 -1.14
N ARG A 165 14.08 3.37 -0.50
CA ARG A 165 15.50 3.79 -0.48
C ARG A 165 16.47 2.81 0.18
N GLU A 166 16.03 1.98 1.11
CA GLU A 166 16.87 0.99 1.77
C GLU A 166 16.72 -0.41 1.17
N LEU A 167 15.53 -0.78 0.67
CA LEU A 167 15.38 -1.86 -0.32
C LEU A 167 16.37 -1.61 -1.48
N ASP A 168 16.46 -0.36 -1.93
CA ASP A 168 17.42 0.13 -2.92
C ASP A 168 18.89 0.15 -2.44
N ARG A 169 19.20 -0.04 -1.15
CA ARG A 169 20.59 -0.24 -0.66
C ARG A 169 20.95 -1.70 -0.48
N ILE A 170 19.98 -2.53 -0.11
CA ILE A 170 20.13 -3.97 0.09
C ILE A 170 20.43 -4.67 -1.24
N VAL A 171 20.04 -4.10 -2.38
CA VAL A 171 20.28 -4.70 -3.71
C VAL A 171 21.63 -4.27 -4.32
N ARG A 172 22.34 -3.31 -3.72
CA ARG A 172 23.49 -2.57 -4.33
C ARG A 172 24.80 -3.33 -4.57
N THR A 173 24.88 -4.64 -4.41
CA THR A 173 26.17 -5.31 -4.64
C THR A 173 26.44 -5.72 -6.06
N ASP A 174 25.44 -5.81 -6.95
CA ASP A 174 25.70 -6.17 -8.33
C ASP A 174 24.79 -5.41 -9.30
N PHE A 175 25.31 -5.16 -10.51
CA PHE A 175 24.64 -4.64 -11.71
C PHE A 175 24.74 -3.13 -12.01
N ARG A 176 25.27 -2.85 -13.22
CA ARG A 176 25.57 -1.54 -13.82
C ARG A 176 24.33 -0.91 -14.52
N ASN A 177 24.25 0.42 -14.44
CA ASN A 177 23.85 1.39 -15.49
C ASN A 177 22.42 1.51 -16.09
N ASN A 178 21.31 1.34 -15.37
CA ASN A 178 19.99 1.82 -15.84
C ASN A 178 19.17 2.51 -14.73
N SER A 179 18.90 3.82 -14.83
CA SER A 179 18.27 4.62 -13.77
C SER A 179 16.73 4.61 -13.80
N ILE A 180 16.10 3.87 -12.89
CA ILE A 180 14.66 3.92 -12.59
C ILE A 180 14.41 5.05 -11.58
N LYS A 181 13.36 5.87 -11.77
CA LYS A 181 13.00 6.96 -10.86
C LYS A 181 11.81 6.54 -9.99
N THR A 182 11.81 6.85 -8.69
CA THR A 182 10.60 6.72 -7.87
C THR A 182 9.82 8.04 -7.87
N LEU A 183 8.55 8.00 -8.27
CA LEU A 183 7.60 9.09 -8.08
C LEU A 183 6.80 8.84 -6.81
N ARG A 184 6.91 9.76 -5.85
CA ARG A 184 5.97 9.87 -4.74
C ARG A 184 5.05 11.05 -5.05
N ASP A 185 3.78 10.77 -5.23
CA ASP A 185 2.76 11.78 -5.48
C ASP A 185 1.51 11.50 -4.64
N SER A 186 0.46 12.28 -4.81
CA SER A 186 -0.78 12.10 -4.09
C SER A 186 -1.98 12.46 -4.94
N ILE A 187 -3.03 11.65 -4.85
CA ILE A 187 -4.35 11.95 -5.38
C ILE A 187 -5.22 12.51 -4.27
N GLU A 188 -5.78 13.69 -4.50
CA GLU A 188 -6.87 14.17 -3.67
C GLU A 188 -8.14 13.34 -3.97
N ILE A 189 -8.60 12.62 -2.96
CA ILE A 189 -9.88 11.89 -2.89
C ILE A 189 -10.84 12.64 -1.95
N TYR A 190 -12.11 12.23 -1.88
CA TYR A 190 -13.12 12.88 -1.04
C TYR A 190 -13.76 11.89 -0.08
N LEU A 191 -13.69 12.16 1.21
CA LEU A 191 -14.37 11.36 2.22
C LEU A 191 -15.54 12.13 2.83
N PRO A 192 -16.60 11.46 3.31
CA PRO A 192 -17.61 12.11 4.14
C PRO A 192 -16.96 12.85 5.32
N ARG A 193 -17.39 14.09 5.62
CA ARG A 193 -16.77 14.87 6.72
C ARG A 193 -16.92 14.19 8.07
N ASN A 194 -18.05 13.53 8.29
CA ASN A 194 -18.36 12.80 9.51
C ASN A 194 -18.19 11.29 9.28
N ILE A 195 -17.15 10.89 8.53
CA ILE A 195 -16.89 9.47 8.23
C ILE A 195 -16.72 8.64 9.52
N ASP A 196 -16.12 9.24 10.54
CA ASP A 196 -15.92 8.60 11.85
C ASP A 196 -17.27 8.24 12.49
N ASP A 197 -18.25 9.15 12.44
CA ASP A 197 -19.61 8.96 12.99
C ASP A 197 -20.56 8.22 12.04
N THR A 198 -20.18 8.02 10.78
CA THR A 198 -21.06 7.37 9.79
C THR A 198 -21.06 5.87 10.03
N PRO A 199 -22.22 5.21 10.28
CA PRO A 199 -22.27 3.77 10.47
C PRO A 199 -21.74 3.00 9.25
N ILE A 200 -21.09 1.86 9.49
CA ILE A 200 -20.46 1.06 8.43
C ILE A 200 -21.50 0.56 7.43
N GLU A 201 -22.71 0.25 7.89
CA GLU A 201 -23.86 -0.19 7.10
C GLU A 201 -24.21 0.83 6.02
N ARG A 202 -24.17 2.12 6.35
CA ARG A 202 -24.45 3.19 5.38
C ARG A 202 -23.37 3.29 4.32
N ILE A 203 -22.12 2.99 4.66
CA ILE A 203 -21.02 2.91 3.69
C ILE A 203 -21.18 1.67 2.80
N ILE A 204 -21.61 0.54 3.36
CA ILE A 204 -21.94 -0.69 2.62
C ILE A 204 -23.10 -0.47 1.64
N GLU A 205 -24.19 0.17 2.08
CA GLU A 205 -25.32 0.54 1.22
C GLU A 205 -24.88 1.42 0.06
N PHE A 206 -24.04 2.43 0.34
CA PHE A 206 -23.46 3.28 -0.69
C PHE A 206 -22.63 2.45 -1.68
N ARG A 207 -21.76 1.56 -1.20
CA ARG A 207 -20.93 0.68 -2.03
C ARG A 207 -21.77 -0.26 -2.89
N ASN A 208 -22.83 -0.83 -2.34
CA ASN A 208 -23.65 -1.83 -3.03
C ASN A 208 -24.63 -1.22 -4.04
N ASN A 209 -24.80 0.10 -4.05
CA ASN A 209 -25.59 0.77 -5.06
C ASN A 209 -24.96 0.61 -6.46
N PRO A 210 -25.69 0.09 -7.47
CA PRO A 210 -25.14 -0.18 -8.81
C PRO A 210 -24.54 1.04 -9.50
N VAL A 211 -25.12 2.23 -9.29
CA VAL A 211 -24.61 3.48 -9.88
C VAL A 211 -23.27 3.87 -9.23
N ASN A 212 -23.13 3.67 -7.92
CA ASN A 212 -21.89 3.96 -7.22
C ASN A 212 -20.79 2.98 -7.61
N GLN A 213 -21.09 1.67 -7.73
CA GLN A 213 -20.13 0.68 -8.23
C GLN A 213 -19.65 1.01 -9.64
N ARG A 214 -20.58 1.37 -10.53
CA ARG A 214 -20.23 1.78 -11.89
C ARG A 214 -19.27 2.98 -11.87
N ASN A 215 -19.60 4.01 -11.11
CA ASN A 215 -18.78 5.22 -11.04
C ASN A 215 -17.41 4.96 -10.38
N LEU A 216 -17.35 4.06 -9.39
CA LEU A 216 -16.08 3.62 -8.79
C LEU A 216 -15.22 2.87 -9.82
N ASN A 217 -15.83 1.99 -10.62
CA ASN A 217 -15.14 1.27 -11.69
C ASN A 217 -14.62 2.23 -12.78
N GLU A 218 -15.43 3.21 -13.19
CA GLU A 218 -15.01 4.26 -14.14
C GLU A 218 -13.80 5.06 -13.59
N PHE A 219 -13.80 5.37 -12.28
CA PHE A 219 -12.66 6.00 -11.62
C PHE A 219 -11.41 5.10 -11.61
N HIS A 220 -11.57 3.81 -11.29
CA HIS A 220 -10.45 2.86 -11.32
C HIS A 220 -9.88 2.65 -12.71
N ASP A 221 -10.72 2.69 -13.75
CA ASP A 221 -10.30 2.52 -15.14
C ASP A 221 -9.51 3.73 -15.62
N ALA A 222 -9.98 4.94 -15.29
CA ALA A 222 -9.23 6.15 -15.57
C ALA A 222 -7.87 6.14 -14.86
N MET A 223 -7.84 5.68 -13.60
CA MET A 223 -6.59 5.48 -12.84
C MET A 223 -5.66 4.45 -13.49
N ALA A 224 -6.19 3.33 -13.96
CA ALA A 224 -5.39 2.30 -14.63
C ALA A 224 -4.81 2.80 -15.96
N VAL A 225 -5.54 3.64 -16.69
CA VAL A 225 -5.02 4.31 -17.90
C VAL A 225 -3.82 5.20 -17.53
N VAL A 226 -3.95 6.06 -16.51
CA VAL A 226 -2.86 6.93 -16.06
C VAL A 226 -1.65 6.12 -15.59
N ASN A 227 -1.86 5.07 -14.80
CA ASN A 227 -0.76 4.23 -14.28
C ASN A 227 0.00 3.48 -15.37
N ARG A 228 -0.62 3.19 -16.52
CA ARG A 228 0.02 2.48 -17.65
C ARG A 228 0.82 3.39 -18.57
N MET A 229 0.71 4.70 -18.41
CA MET A 229 1.43 5.66 -19.23
C MET A 229 2.95 5.55 -19.01
N GLY A 230 3.70 5.65 -20.10
CA GLY A 230 5.17 5.64 -20.10
C GLY A 230 5.75 6.60 -21.15
N GLU A 231 7.04 6.50 -21.43
CA GLU A 231 7.80 7.43 -22.30
C GLU A 231 7.24 7.57 -23.72
N MET A 232 6.64 6.53 -24.27
CA MET A 232 6.12 6.53 -25.64
C MET A 232 4.65 6.96 -25.74
N THR A 233 4.05 7.46 -24.66
CA THR A 233 2.64 7.89 -24.66
C THR A 233 2.48 9.20 -25.42
N SER A 234 1.53 9.28 -26.36
CA SER A 234 1.31 10.51 -27.12
C SER A 234 0.70 11.61 -26.25
N GLU A 235 0.96 12.88 -26.61
CA GLU A 235 0.37 14.04 -25.92
C GLU A 235 -1.17 14.02 -25.98
N TYR A 236 -1.75 13.48 -27.04
CA TYR A 236 -3.19 13.29 -27.17
C TYR A 236 -3.73 12.28 -26.15
N ASP A 237 -3.10 11.11 -26.02
CA ASP A 237 -3.51 10.07 -25.07
C ASP A 237 -3.41 10.57 -23.62
N ILE A 238 -2.36 11.36 -23.35
CA ILE A 238 -2.10 12.07 -22.09
C ILE A 238 -3.27 13.00 -21.74
N ILE A 239 -3.66 13.89 -22.65
CA ILE A 239 -4.80 14.82 -22.46
C ILE A 239 -6.10 14.04 -22.25
N GLU A 240 -6.32 12.98 -23.03
CA GLU A 240 -7.52 12.17 -22.94
C GLU A 240 -7.63 11.45 -21.59
N ALA A 241 -6.55 10.84 -21.09
CA ALA A 241 -6.56 10.18 -19.79
C ALA A 241 -6.77 11.15 -18.64
N LYS A 242 -6.17 12.35 -18.71
CA LYS A 242 -6.42 13.43 -17.75
C LYS A 242 -7.90 13.79 -17.69
N LYS A 243 -8.52 14.01 -18.85
CA LYS A 243 -9.94 14.33 -18.94
C LYS A 243 -10.80 13.21 -18.34
N ARG A 244 -10.54 11.95 -18.73
CA ARG A 244 -11.24 10.78 -18.19
C ARG A 244 -11.14 10.68 -16.67
N LEU A 245 -9.96 10.91 -16.09
CA LEU A 245 -9.76 10.85 -14.64
C LEU A 245 -10.50 11.98 -13.92
N ILE A 246 -10.43 13.22 -14.42
CA ILE A 246 -11.11 14.37 -13.83
C ILE A 246 -12.64 14.16 -13.86
N ASP A 247 -13.17 13.71 -15.00
CA ASP A 247 -14.60 13.47 -15.18
C ASP A 247 -15.08 12.35 -14.24
N ALA A 248 -14.37 11.22 -14.19
CA ALA A 248 -14.70 10.12 -13.29
C ALA A 248 -14.61 10.54 -11.81
N LYS A 249 -13.57 11.27 -11.40
CA LYS A 249 -13.42 11.83 -10.05
C LYS A 249 -14.58 12.75 -9.69
N LYS A 250 -15.00 13.63 -10.62
CA LYS A 250 -16.10 14.58 -10.41
C LYS A 250 -17.45 13.86 -10.27
N GLN A 251 -17.71 12.88 -11.11
CA GLN A 251 -18.92 12.07 -11.08
C GLN A 251 -19.00 11.27 -9.77
N TYR A 252 -17.91 10.62 -9.37
CA TYR A 252 -17.85 9.88 -8.11
C TYR A 252 -18.03 10.78 -6.89
N LYS A 253 -17.38 11.95 -6.87
CA LYS A 253 -17.55 12.97 -5.83
C LYS A 253 -19.01 13.43 -5.71
N SER A 254 -19.70 13.60 -6.84
CA SER A 254 -21.11 14.01 -6.85
C SER A 254 -21.99 12.97 -6.13
N ASN A 255 -21.78 11.68 -6.41
CA ASN A 255 -22.51 10.61 -5.75
C ASN A 255 -22.25 10.54 -4.25
N LEU A 256 -20.98 10.69 -3.84
CA LEU A 256 -20.62 10.78 -2.42
C LEU A 256 -21.35 11.95 -1.74
N ARG A 257 -21.38 13.14 -2.36
CA ARG A 257 -22.07 14.30 -1.80
C ARG A 257 -23.59 14.11 -1.70
N ASN A 258 -24.19 13.42 -2.65
CA ASN A 258 -25.63 13.14 -2.62
C ASN A 258 -25.99 12.13 -1.51
N SER A 259 -25.08 11.21 -1.19
CA SER A 259 -25.30 10.17 -0.19
C SER A 259 -24.89 10.60 1.23
N PHE A 260 -23.91 11.50 1.31
CA PHE A 260 -23.35 12.05 2.54
C PHE A 260 -23.40 13.57 2.46
N ALA A 261 -24.26 14.19 3.27
CA ALA A 261 -24.62 15.62 3.22
C ALA A 261 -23.42 16.60 3.17
N ALA A 262 -22.22 16.18 3.60
CA ALA A 262 -20.98 16.91 3.41
C ALA A 262 -19.78 15.97 3.14
N THR A 263 -18.91 16.38 2.22
CA THR A 263 -17.61 15.73 1.94
C THR A 263 -16.45 16.67 2.25
N GLY A 264 -15.32 16.10 2.67
CA GLY A 264 -14.03 16.75 2.88
C GLY A 264 -12.98 16.15 1.94
N ALA A 265 -11.99 16.97 1.55
CA ALA A 265 -10.86 16.48 0.76
C ALA A 265 -9.96 15.59 1.64
N SER A 266 -9.37 14.56 1.04
CA SER A 266 -8.53 13.56 1.67
C SER A 266 -7.40 13.20 0.72
N ILE A 267 -6.24 12.81 1.23
CA ILE A 267 -5.04 12.61 0.40
C ILE A 267 -4.69 11.12 0.35
N LEU A 268 -4.69 10.56 -0.86
CA LEU A 268 -4.21 9.23 -1.18
C LEU A 268 -2.79 9.34 -1.73
N GLY A 269 -1.78 8.94 -0.95
CA GLY A 269 -0.40 8.89 -1.44
C GLY A 269 -0.21 7.74 -2.42
N ILE A 270 0.48 8.01 -3.52
CA ILE A 270 0.85 7.04 -4.55
C ILE A 270 2.36 7.01 -4.65
N TYR A 271 2.91 5.81 -4.59
CA TYR A 271 4.32 5.53 -4.82
C TYR A 271 4.39 4.65 -6.06
N GLN A 272 5.01 5.18 -7.11
CA GLN A 272 5.18 4.48 -8.37
C GLN A 272 6.65 4.47 -8.76
N LEU A 273 7.14 3.31 -9.18
CA LEU A 273 8.39 3.22 -9.92
C LEU A 273 8.12 3.59 -11.37
N ILE A 274 8.80 4.62 -11.85
CA ILE A 274 8.68 5.15 -13.20
C ILE A 274 10.03 4.99 -13.89
N ASP A 275 9.99 4.34 -15.04
CA ASP A 275 11.08 4.42 -16.00
C ASP A 275 10.81 5.65 -16.87
N GLY A 276 11.63 6.71 -16.73
CA GLY A 276 11.69 7.71 -17.78
C GLY A 276 12.01 9.19 -17.47
N ASP A 277 11.96 9.99 -18.53
CA ASP A 277 12.35 11.41 -18.62
C ASP A 277 11.38 12.43 -17.98
N ALA A 278 11.83 13.69 -17.87
CA ALA A 278 11.18 14.75 -17.07
C ALA A 278 9.75 15.14 -17.50
N SER A 279 9.39 14.99 -18.78
CA SER A 279 8.10 15.42 -19.35
C SER A 279 6.91 14.62 -18.80
N ASN A 280 7.05 13.29 -18.68
CA ASN A 280 6.00 12.42 -18.13
C ASN A 280 5.77 12.68 -16.64
N LEU A 281 6.81 13.06 -15.92
CA LEU A 281 6.71 13.40 -14.51
C LEU A 281 5.89 14.67 -14.32
N ASP A 282 6.10 15.71 -15.12
CA ASP A 282 5.34 16.95 -14.98
C ASP A 282 3.86 16.78 -15.33
N PHE A 283 3.54 15.89 -16.29
CA PHE A 283 2.16 15.50 -16.54
C PHE A 283 1.53 14.74 -15.36
N LEU A 284 2.19 13.70 -14.84
CA LEU A 284 1.66 12.92 -13.72
C LEU A 284 1.40 13.82 -12.51
N LYS A 285 2.31 14.76 -12.22
CA LYS A 285 2.12 15.78 -11.20
C LYS A 285 0.86 16.62 -11.44
N GLU A 286 0.64 17.09 -12.67
CA GLU A 286 -0.53 17.90 -13.00
C GLU A 286 -1.85 17.10 -12.88
N VAL A 287 -1.85 15.84 -13.32
CA VAL A 287 -3.02 14.96 -13.32
C VAL A 287 -3.38 14.46 -11.92
N LEU A 288 -2.38 14.14 -11.11
CA LEU A 288 -2.58 13.67 -9.74
C LEU A 288 -2.97 14.83 -8.80
N GLY A 289 -2.81 16.08 -9.25
CA GLY A 289 -3.40 17.26 -8.62
C GLY A 289 -2.40 18.11 -7.84
N MET A 290 -1.18 18.29 -8.35
CA MET A 290 -0.19 19.21 -7.80
C MET A 290 -0.58 20.69 -7.97
N GLY A 291 -1.60 21.13 -7.24
CA GLY A 291 -1.84 22.53 -6.93
C GLY A 291 -1.44 22.81 -5.49
N VAL A 292 -0.17 23.14 -5.24
CA VAL A 292 0.40 23.72 -4.00
C VAL A 292 -0.40 23.41 -2.72
N ILE A 293 -0.46 22.13 -2.32
CA ILE A 293 -0.76 21.79 -0.92
C ILE A 293 0.59 21.78 -0.22
N ALA A 294 0.87 22.83 0.55
CA ALA A 294 2.09 22.96 1.34
C ALA A 294 2.25 21.74 2.27
N GLY A 295 3.13 20.82 1.91
CA GLY A 295 3.39 19.60 2.70
C GLY A 295 3.78 18.36 1.89
N VAL A 296 3.51 18.32 0.59
CA VAL A 296 3.87 17.16 -0.26
C VAL A 296 5.37 17.23 -0.60
N LYS A 297 6.18 16.36 0.04
CA LYS A 297 7.60 16.19 -0.28
C LYS A 297 7.76 15.21 -1.44
N VAL A 298 8.09 15.72 -2.63
CA VAL A 298 8.55 14.91 -3.76
C VAL A 298 9.96 14.41 -3.43
N ALA A 299 10.14 13.09 -3.37
CA ALA A 299 11.45 12.48 -3.15
C ALA A 299 11.87 11.73 -4.41
N TYR A 300 12.94 12.19 -5.07
CA TYR A 300 13.57 11.48 -6.17
C TYR A 300 14.56 10.44 -5.62
N GLY A 301 14.57 9.26 -6.22
CA GLY A 301 15.56 8.20 -6.00
C GLY A 301 15.94 7.59 -7.34
N GLN A 302 17.23 7.33 -7.54
CA GLN A 302 17.76 6.54 -8.66
C GLN A 302 17.81 5.08 -8.21
N VAL A 303 17.07 4.21 -8.89
CA VAL A 303 17.03 2.77 -8.66
C VAL A 303 17.66 2.10 -9.87
N ASN A 304 18.83 1.47 -9.72
CA ASN A 304 19.45 0.74 -10.82
C ASN A 304 19.16 -0.77 -10.69
N GLY A 305 18.73 -1.41 -11.77
CA GLY A 305 18.88 -2.87 -11.91
C GLY A 305 17.63 -3.75 -11.70
N TYR A 306 16.45 -3.29 -12.07
CA TYR A 306 15.24 -4.14 -12.07
C TYR A 306 14.61 -4.18 -13.47
N THR A 307 15.17 -4.98 -14.37
CA THR A 307 14.61 -5.17 -15.72
C THR A 307 13.37 -6.06 -15.74
N ASN A 308 13.07 -6.78 -14.64
CA ASN A 308 11.93 -7.71 -14.55
C ASN A 308 10.94 -7.47 -13.39
N THR A 309 11.16 -6.53 -12.46
CA THR A 309 10.11 -6.17 -11.49
C THR A 309 9.38 -4.93 -11.98
N SER A 310 8.45 -5.20 -12.89
CA SER A 310 7.47 -4.24 -13.39
C SER A 310 6.80 -3.48 -12.26
N LYS A 311 6.90 -2.13 -12.30
CA LYS A 311 5.77 -1.22 -12.08
C LYS A 311 4.93 -1.41 -10.79
N ALA A 312 5.48 -1.93 -9.69
CA ALA A 312 4.73 -2.10 -8.46
C ALA A 312 4.27 -0.73 -7.93
N VAL A 313 3.02 -0.38 -8.18
CA VAL A 313 2.38 0.80 -7.62
C VAL A 313 1.96 0.46 -6.20
N SER A 314 2.44 1.25 -5.24
CA SER A 314 2.04 1.13 -3.84
C SER A 314 1.21 2.34 -3.45
N TYR A 315 0.08 2.07 -2.83
CA TYR A 315 -0.80 3.09 -2.28
C TYR A 315 -0.56 3.18 -0.78
N LEU A 316 -0.22 4.37 -0.32
CA LEU A 316 -0.10 4.69 1.10
C LEU A 316 -1.07 5.81 1.41
N THR A 317 -2.01 5.56 2.31
CA THR A 317 -3.11 6.50 2.52
C THR A 317 -3.05 7.02 3.95
N GLU A 318 -2.97 8.35 4.09
CA GLU A 318 -2.88 8.99 5.41
C GLU A 318 -4.27 9.47 5.86
N VAL A 319 -5.16 8.49 6.10
CA VAL A 319 -6.55 8.72 6.52
C VAL A 319 -6.63 9.33 7.93
N GLU A 320 -5.57 9.28 8.72
CA GLU A 320 -5.55 9.79 10.10
C GLU A 320 -5.46 11.33 10.20
N ARG A 321 -4.99 12.05 9.17
CA ARG A 321 -4.79 13.52 9.24
C ARG A 321 -6.02 14.36 8.89
N LEU A 322 -7.17 13.72 8.71
CA LEU A 322 -8.33 14.28 8.03
C LEU A 322 -9.10 15.37 8.77
N ASN A 323 -8.78 15.66 10.04
CA ASN A 323 -9.40 16.76 10.80
C ASN A 323 -8.49 17.98 11.05
N ARG A 324 -7.22 18.00 10.60
CA ARG A 324 -6.29 19.10 10.96
C ARG A 324 -6.27 20.29 9.99
N PHE A 325 -6.94 20.22 8.85
CA PHE A 325 -6.88 21.30 7.83
C PHE A 325 -7.84 22.48 8.04
N ASN A 326 -8.63 22.52 9.13
CA ASN A 326 -9.52 23.66 9.44
C ASN A 326 -9.01 24.62 10.54
N GLY A 327 -7.73 24.58 10.92
CA GLY A 327 -7.22 25.30 12.10
C GLY A 327 -6.37 26.56 11.91
N TYR A 328 -5.73 26.78 10.76
CA TYR A 328 -4.80 27.93 10.60
C TYR A 328 -5.40 29.06 9.77
N ARG A 329 -6.33 29.83 10.38
CA ARG A 329 -6.40 31.26 10.09
C ARG A 329 -5.22 31.91 10.79
N ARG A 330 -4.22 32.37 10.03
CA ARG A 330 -3.20 33.27 10.56
C ARG A 330 -3.90 34.53 11.07
N PRO A 331 -3.68 34.98 12.31
CA PRO A 331 -3.91 36.36 12.65
C PRO A 331 -2.91 37.22 11.85
N TRP A 332 -3.41 38.39 11.45
CA TRP A 332 -2.77 39.46 10.67
C TRP A 332 -1.27 39.66 10.92
#